data_AF-A0A842R0Z6-F1
#
_entry.id   AF-A0A842R0Z6-F1
#
_cell.length_a   1.000
_cell.length_b   1.000
_cell.length_c   1.000
_cell.angle_alpha   90.00
_cell.angle_beta   90.00
_cell.angle_gamma   90.00
#
_symmetry.space_group_name_H-M   'P 1'
#
loop_
_entity.id
_entity.type
_entity.pdbx_description
1 polymer ?
#
loop_
_entity_poly.entity_id
_entity_poly.type
_entity_poly.pdbx_seq_one_letter_code
_entity_poly.pdbx_strand_id
1 'polypeptide(L)'
;MAELEDRLVKFLEDAGEWEALPVEKFPGVSIVKMPKTKNRPSKLSLVINPVKDGKPIKRKGLFVTSAEMFLEFAEVLQNDSVYNLMKSVDDINDSQQPEKKSRKPLKID
;
A
#
# COMPACT_ATOMS: atom_id res chain seq x y z
N MET A 1 -8.77 20.95 -12.17
CA MET A 1 -7.33 20.82 -11.88
C MET A 1 -6.91 21.76 -10.76
N ALA A 2 -7.19 23.07 -10.87
CA ALA A 2 -6.93 24.06 -9.82
C ALA A 2 -7.47 23.66 -8.43
N GLU A 3 -8.74 23.22 -8.36
CA GLU A 3 -9.35 22.82 -7.07
C GLU A 3 -8.64 21.64 -6.38
N LEU A 4 -8.07 20.70 -7.14
CA LEU A 4 -7.31 19.59 -6.56
C LEU A 4 -5.96 20.09 -6.04
N GLU A 5 -5.27 20.92 -6.83
CA GLU A 5 -3.98 21.50 -6.46
C GLU A 5 -4.10 22.35 -5.19
N ASP A 6 -5.11 23.21 -5.10
CA ASP A 6 -5.39 24.04 -3.91
C ASP A 6 -5.60 23.16 -2.67
N ARG A 7 -6.32 22.05 -2.82
CA ARG A 7 -6.58 21.10 -1.73
C ARG A 7 -5.31 20.38 -1.29
N LEU A 8 -4.42 20.07 -2.22
CA LEU A 8 -3.11 19.46 -1.93
C LEU A 8 -2.17 20.46 -1.25
N VAL A 9 -2.12 21.71 -1.71
CA VAL A 9 -1.35 22.78 -1.06
C VAL A 9 -1.82 22.97 0.37
N LYS A 10 -3.13 23.10 0.58
CA LYS A 10 -3.70 23.24 1.92
C LYS A 10 -3.38 22.05 2.81
N PHE A 11 -3.46 20.82 2.28
CA PHE A 11 -3.07 19.63 3.04
C PHE A 11 -1.58 19.63 3.40
N LEU A 12 -0.70 20.06 2.49
CA LEU A 12 0.73 20.18 2.77
C LEU A 12 1.02 21.20 3.89
N GLU A 13 0.24 22.27 3.98
CA GLU A 13 0.37 23.31 5.02
C GLU A 13 -0.17 22.81 6.36
N ASP A 14 -1.43 22.37 6.39
CA ASP A 14 -2.20 22.14 7.61
C ASP A 14 -1.93 20.78 8.29
N ALA A 15 -1.59 19.74 7.53
CA ALA A 15 -1.53 18.38 8.06
C ALA A 15 -0.34 18.15 8.99
N GLY A 16 -0.44 17.16 9.89
CA GLY A 16 0.66 16.66 10.70
C GLY A 16 1.73 15.91 9.89
N GLU A 17 2.90 15.71 10.48
CA GLU A 17 3.91 14.83 9.89
C GLU A 17 3.39 13.39 9.81
N TRP A 18 3.59 12.75 8.66
CA TRP A 18 3.09 11.41 8.34
C TRP A 18 1.57 11.26 8.32
N GLU A 19 0.84 12.38 8.37
CA GLU A 19 -0.61 12.34 8.21
C GLU A 19 -0.98 11.91 6.79
N ALA A 20 -1.98 11.03 6.70
CA ALA A 20 -2.45 10.44 5.46
C ALA A 20 -3.87 10.93 5.15
N LEU A 21 -4.06 11.45 3.93
CA LEU A 21 -5.33 11.81 3.35
C LEU A 21 -5.78 10.70 2.37
N PRO A 22 -6.79 9.89 2.71
CA PRO A 22 -7.32 8.88 1.81
C PRO A 22 -7.96 9.52 0.57
N VAL A 23 -7.75 8.90 -0.60
CA VAL A 23 -8.40 9.34 -1.84
C VAL A 23 -9.65 8.50 -2.07
N GLU A 24 -10.82 9.10 -1.86
CA GLU A 24 -12.13 8.41 -1.89
C GLU A 24 -12.36 7.61 -3.18
N LYS A 25 -12.00 8.19 -4.34
CA LYS A 25 -12.15 7.55 -5.65
C LYS A 25 -11.23 6.34 -5.86
N PHE A 26 -10.13 6.23 -5.11
CA PHE A 26 -9.12 5.21 -5.29
C PHE A 26 -8.86 4.47 -3.97
N PRO A 27 -9.68 3.44 -3.65
CA PRO A 27 -9.45 2.62 -2.47
C PRO A 27 -8.01 2.08 -2.43
N GLY A 28 -7.37 2.19 -1.27
CA GLY A 28 -5.97 1.79 -1.08
C GLY A 28 -4.95 2.91 -1.35
N VAL A 29 -5.34 4.01 -1.99
CA VAL A 29 -4.45 5.15 -2.23
C VAL A 29 -4.66 6.23 -1.17
N SER A 30 -3.56 6.76 -0.65
CA SER A 30 -3.55 7.91 0.26
C SER A 30 -2.41 8.84 -0.08
N ILE A 31 -2.64 10.13 0.10
CA ILE A 31 -1.61 11.17 0.02
C ILE A 31 -1.04 11.36 1.42
N VAL A 32 0.28 11.39 1.57
CA VAL A 32 0.94 11.52 2.87
C VAL A 32 1.84 12.75 2.91
N LYS A 33 1.74 13.54 3.98
CA LYS A 33 2.67 14.64 4.24
C LYS A 33 3.96 14.10 4.84
N MET A 34 5.05 14.26 4.10
CA MET A 34 6.38 13.94 4.58
C MET A 34 6.92 15.07 5.48
N PRO A 35 7.64 14.71 6.56
CA PRO A 35 8.26 15.71 7.43
C PRO A 35 9.32 16.51 6.67
N LYS A 36 9.52 17.76 7.12
CA LYS A 36 10.67 18.55 6.70
C LYS A 36 11.92 17.91 7.28
N THR A 37 12.99 17.86 6.50
CA THR A 37 14.31 17.45 6.98
C THR A 37 15.28 18.63 6.91
N LYS A 38 16.48 18.48 7.49
CA LYS A 38 17.51 19.54 7.46
C LYS A 38 17.77 20.07 6.03
N ASN A 39 17.70 19.20 5.03
CA ASN A 39 18.10 19.52 3.65
C ASN A 39 16.92 19.55 2.66
N ARG A 40 15.68 19.28 3.09
CA ARG A 40 14.53 19.16 2.18
C ARG A 40 13.24 19.68 2.85
N PRO A 41 12.42 20.47 2.15
CA PRO A 41 11.12 20.91 2.66
C PRO A 41 10.17 19.71 2.84
N SER A 42 9.08 19.93 3.57
CA SER A 42 7.94 19.01 3.56
C SER A 42 7.44 18.82 2.13
N LYS A 43 7.00 17.61 1.82
CA LYS A 43 6.46 17.27 0.50
C LYS A 43 5.33 16.26 0.63
N LEU A 44 4.55 16.11 -0.42
CA LEU A 44 3.54 15.07 -0.51
C LEU A 44 4.10 13.83 -1.22
N SER A 45 3.63 12.67 -0.78
CA SER A 45 3.91 11.36 -1.39
C SER A 45 2.63 10.56 -1.48
N LEU A 46 2.64 9.46 -2.25
CA LEU A 46 1.55 8.50 -2.28
C LEU A 46 1.91 7.26 -1.45
N VAL A 47 0.90 6.70 -0.79
CA VAL A 47 0.94 5.34 -0.26
C VAL A 47 -0.14 4.52 -0.96
N ILE A 48 0.28 3.43 -1.58
CA ILE A 48 -0.59 2.52 -2.34
C ILE A 48 -0.63 1.19 -1.59
N ASN A 49 -1.76 0.90 -0.97
CA ASN A 49 -1.97 -0.34 -0.24
C ASN A 49 -2.80 -1.32 -1.08
N PRO A 50 -2.50 -2.63 -1.02
CA PRO A 50 -3.42 -3.63 -1.53
C PRO A 50 -4.75 -3.55 -0.76
N VAL A 51 -5.84 -3.73 -1.49
CA VAL A 51 -7.20 -3.69 -0.96
C VAL A 51 -7.76 -5.10 -0.89
N LYS A 52 -8.32 -5.46 0.26
CA LYS A 52 -9.06 -6.71 0.45
C LYS A 52 -10.40 -6.39 1.08
N ASP A 53 -11.48 -6.91 0.51
CA ASP A 53 -12.86 -6.68 0.96
C ASP A 53 -13.20 -5.18 1.11
N GLY A 54 -12.72 -4.37 0.15
CA GLY A 54 -12.90 -2.91 0.14
C GLY A 54 -12.06 -2.14 1.16
N LYS A 55 -11.19 -2.80 1.92
CA LYS A 55 -10.34 -2.18 2.96
C LYS A 55 -8.85 -2.32 2.65
N PRO A 56 -8.04 -1.25 2.85
CA PRO A 56 -6.59 -1.35 2.75
C PRO A 56 -6.00 -2.33 3.76
N ILE A 57 -5.07 -3.18 3.33
CA ILE A 57 -4.32 -4.06 4.23
C ILE A 57 -3.24 -3.23 4.92
N LYS A 58 -3.46 -2.89 6.20
CA LYS A 58 -2.48 -2.16 7.02
C LYS A 58 -1.17 -2.96 7.07
N ARG A 59 -0.07 -2.35 6.61
CA ARG A 59 1.35 -2.84 6.60
C ARG A 59 1.92 -3.37 5.28
N LYS A 60 1.24 -3.24 4.14
CA LYS A 60 1.76 -3.68 2.82
C LYS A 60 1.77 -2.58 1.75
N GLY A 61 1.82 -1.32 2.18
CA GLY A 61 1.74 -0.18 1.28
C GLY A 61 3.07 0.11 0.57
N LEU A 62 3.02 0.32 -0.74
CA LEU A 62 4.11 0.91 -1.50
C LEU A 62 4.13 2.41 -1.26
N PHE A 63 5.26 2.91 -0.80
CA PHE A 63 5.48 4.33 -0.59
C PHE A 63 6.15 4.92 -1.83
N VAL A 64 5.49 5.85 -2.50
CA VAL A 64 5.91 6.38 -3.81
C VAL A 64 6.07 7.89 -3.74
N THR A 65 7.28 8.38 -4.02
CA THR A 65 7.64 9.80 -3.85
C THR A 65 7.74 10.59 -5.14
N SER A 66 7.60 9.95 -6.30
CA SER A 66 7.66 10.58 -7.62
C SER A 66 6.88 9.77 -8.66
N ALA A 67 6.50 10.43 -9.76
CA ALA A 67 5.86 9.76 -10.89
C ALA A 67 6.79 8.73 -11.56
N GLU A 68 8.09 9.02 -11.64
CA GLU A 68 9.10 8.08 -12.14
C GLU A 68 9.12 6.79 -11.30
N MET A 69 9.21 6.91 -9.98
CA MET A 69 9.16 5.76 -9.07
C MET A 69 7.86 4.97 -9.21
N PHE A 70 6.73 5.66 -9.43
CA PHE A 70 5.46 5.00 -9.69
C PHE A 70 5.53 4.13 -10.96
N LEU A 71 6.08 4.66 -12.05
CA LEU A 71 6.18 3.94 -13.32
C LEU A 71 7.11 2.73 -13.22
N GLU A 72 8.27 2.89 -12.58
CA GLU A 72 9.21 1.78 -12.34
C GLU A 72 8.58 0.65 -11.51
N PHE A 73 7.86 1.00 -10.43
CA PHE A 73 7.11 -0.01 -9.68
C PHE A 73 6.01 -0.65 -10.53
N ALA A 74 5.28 0.14 -11.32
CA ALA A 74 4.21 -0.37 -12.16
C ALA A 74 4.73 -1.38 -13.19
N GLU A 75 5.90 -1.14 -13.79
CA GLU A 75 6.55 -2.06 -14.74
C GLU A 75 6.92 -3.39 -14.07
N VAL A 76 7.58 -3.34 -12.90
CA VAL A 76 7.97 -4.54 -12.16
C VAL A 76 6.75 -5.34 -11.70
N LEU A 77 5.70 -4.67 -11.21
CA LEU A 77 4.49 -5.32 -10.70
C LEU A 77 3.60 -5.90 -11.81
N GLN A 78 3.70 -5.39 -13.03
CA GLN A 78 2.99 -5.92 -14.21
C GLN A 78 3.78 -7.00 -14.94
N ASN A 79 4.99 -7.32 -14.50
CA ASN A 79 5.82 -8.33 -15.14
C ASN A 79 5.35 -9.75 -14.78
N ASP A 80 4.93 -10.52 -15.79
CA ASP A 80 4.45 -11.89 -15.62
C ASP A 80 5.49 -12.82 -14.98
N SER A 81 6.78 -12.64 -15.27
CA SER A 81 7.85 -13.45 -14.67
C SER A 81 7.96 -13.19 -13.17
N VAL A 82 7.80 -11.94 -12.73
CA VAL A 82 7.78 -11.56 -11.32
C VAL A 82 6.55 -12.18 -10.63
N TYR A 83 5.39 -12.14 -11.27
CA TYR A 83 4.19 -12.78 -10.73
C TYR A 83 4.33 -14.31 -10.61
N ASN A 84 4.88 -14.97 -11.63
CA ASN A 84 5.13 -16.41 -11.59
C ASN A 84 6.16 -16.78 -10.50
N LEU A 85 7.21 -15.99 -10.34
CA LEU A 85 8.16 -16.16 -9.25
C LEU A 85 7.47 -16.07 -7.88
N MET A 86 6.59 -15.08 -7.70
CA MET A 86 5.82 -14.92 -6.45
C MET A 86 4.94 -16.15 -6.17
N LYS A 87 4.27 -16.71 -7.20
CA LYS A 87 3.50 -17.96 -7.04
C LYS A 87 4.38 -19.11 -6.54
N SER A 88 5.55 -19.32 -7.14
CA SER A 88 6.46 -20.37 -6.69
C SER A 88 6.92 -20.16 -5.25
N VAL A 89 7.13 -18.91 -4.82
CA VAL A 89 7.42 -18.58 -3.42
C VAL A 89 6.23 -18.93 -2.51
N ASP A 90 5.01 -18.58 -2.90
CA ASP A 90 3.79 -18.90 -2.15
C ASP A 90 3.61 -20.43 -2.00
N ASP A 91 3.78 -21.20 -3.08
CA ASP A 91 3.69 -22.67 -3.08
C ASP A 91 4.69 -23.31 -2.10
N ILE A 92 5.94 -22.81 -2.10
CA ILE A 92 6.97 -23.27 -1.15
C ILE A 92 6.54 -22.93 0.29
N ASN A 93 6.13 -21.70 0.56
CA ASN A 93 5.72 -21.28 1.90
C ASN A 93 4.54 -22.11 2.44
N ASP A 94 3.57 -22.42 1.59
CA ASP A 94 2.41 -23.23 1.97
C ASP A 94 2.78 -24.69 2.22
N SER A 95 3.75 -25.24 1.48
CA SER A 95 4.27 -26.60 1.70
C SER A 95 4.98 -26.78 3.06
N GLN A 96 5.42 -25.69 3.69
CA GLN A 96 6.06 -25.72 5.01
C GLN A 96 5.04 -25.61 6.16
N GLN A 97 3.76 -25.35 5.88
CA GLN A 97 2.76 -25.32 6.94
C GLN A 97 2.49 -26.75 7.42
N PRO A 98 2.59 -27.04 8.74
CA PRO A 98 2.20 -28.35 9.26
C PRO A 98 0.75 -28.61 8.88
N GLU A 99 0.44 -29.84 8.43
CA GLU A 99 -0.92 -30.20 8.04
C GLU A 99 -1.91 -29.64 9.06
N LYS A 100 -2.87 -28.83 8.57
CA LYS A 100 -3.99 -28.36 9.38
C LYS A 100 -4.73 -29.61 9.86
N LYS A 101 -4.38 -30.12 11.05
CA LYS A 101 -5.16 -31.16 11.73
C LYS A 101 -6.57 -30.60 11.84
N SER A 102 -7.46 -31.12 11.00
CA SER A 102 -8.89 -30.82 11.10
C SER A 102 -9.29 -31.23 12.51
N ARG A 103 -9.49 -30.23 13.38
CA ARG A 103 -10.09 -30.48 14.69
C ARG A 103 -11.52 -30.92 14.37
N LYS A 104 -11.79 -32.23 14.42
CA LYS A 104 -13.15 -32.73 14.40
C LYS A 104 -13.90 -31.98 15.52
N PRO A 105 -15.03 -31.32 15.24
CA PRO A 105 -15.76 -30.63 16.28
C PRO A 105 -16.14 -31.65 17.37
N LEU A 106 -15.91 -31.28 18.63
CA LEU A 106 -16.38 -32.03 19.78
C LEU A 106 -17.89 -32.13 19.69
N LYS A 107 -18.40 -33.35 19.48
CA LYS A 107 -19.81 -33.65 19.72
C LYS A 107 -20.00 -33.73 21.23
N ILE A 108 -20.89 -32.90 21.74
CA ILE A 108 -21.43 -33.02 23.10
C ILE A 108 -22.81 -33.65 22.91
N ASP A 109 -23.00 -34.82 23.52
CA ASP A 109 -24.31 -35.46 23.68
C ASP A 109 -25.08 -34.82 24.84
#